data_AF-A0A4U0P7C3-F1
#
_entry.id   AF-A0A4U0P7C3-F1
#
_cell.length_a   1.000
_cell.length_b   1.000
_cell.length_c   1.000
_cell.angle_alpha   90.00
_cell.angle_beta   90.00
_cell.angle_gamma   90.00
#
_symmetry.space_group_name_H-M   'P 1'
#
loop_
_entity.id
_entity.type
_entity.pdbx_description
1 polymer ?
#
loop_
_entity_poly.entity_id
_entity_poly.type
_entity_poly.pdbx_seq_one_letter_code
_entity_poly.pdbx_strand_id
1 'polypeptide(L)'
;MMKQLLTISCILLSIFPVYSQEMSKRQFPPLEFYFSAGGEYNNPGNLNERLGALGVDKADKFGMAGGFGLSYRIQHVILGLNTSISSSSFRTEDDNHVKNSYIGFYLSTNALRANNLIISPQVGIGYGETRARFVKEGVTGTFDEFLTTTSNRVQLENKGEALDFGIAFKKAKPNTDFYKTLFKIGYRHGLKEKEWKITSASVTGAPTDRIRNFYVQLLFGFGR
;
A
#
# COMPACT_ATOMS: atom_id res chain seq x y z
N MET A 1 -1.42 25.07 -7.04
CA MET A 1 -1.85 23.83 -7.73
C MET A 1 -1.46 23.78 -9.21
N MET A 2 -1.63 24.84 -10.01
CA MET A 2 -1.34 24.83 -11.47
C MET A 2 0.13 24.52 -11.84
N LYS A 3 1.10 24.98 -11.04
CA LYS A 3 2.54 24.74 -11.31
C LYS A 3 2.99 23.28 -11.12
N GLN A 4 2.32 22.51 -10.25
CA GLN A 4 2.64 21.10 -10.01
C GLN A 4 2.12 20.20 -11.15
N LEU A 5 0.95 20.52 -11.71
CA LEU A 5 0.38 19.84 -12.89
C LEU A 5 1.22 20.06 -14.17
N LEU A 6 1.80 21.25 -14.33
CA LEU A 6 2.68 21.56 -15.46
C LEU A 6 3.97 20.74 -15.42
N THR A 7 4.54 20.55 -14.23
CA THR A 7 5.81 19.82 -14.04
C THR A 7 5.63 18.32 -14.30
N ILE A 8 4.50 17.74 -13.87
CA ILE A 8 4.14 16.34 -14.17
C ILE A 8 3.92 16.14 -15.68
N SER A 9 3.30 17.11 -16.37
CA SER A 9 3.10 17.06 -17.83
C SER A 9 4.42 17.11 -18.61
N CYS A 10 5.40 17.90 -18.15
CA CYS A 10 6.70 17.98 -18.81
C CYS A 10 7.53 16.67 -18.68
N ILE A 11 7.45 15.99 -17.52
CA ILE A 11 8.11 14.69 -17.34
C ILE A 11 7.45 13.65 -18.24
N LEU A 12 6.10 13.61 -18.31
CA LEU A 12 5.37 12.71 -19.19
C LEU A 12 5.69 12.95 -20.68
N LEU A 13 5.77 14.21 -21.11
CA LEU A 13 6.04 14.58 -22.51
C LEU A 13 7.47 14.28 -22.98
N SER A 14 8.46 14.37 -22.09
CA SER A 14 9.86 14.08 -22.44
C SER A 14 10.15 12.61 -22.75
N ILE A 15 9.25 11.68 -22.42
CA ILE A 15 9.46 10.25 -22.66
C ILE A 15 8.90 9.82 -24.03
N PHE A 16 7.99 10.58 -24.65
CA PHE A 16 7.30 10.16 -25.89
C PHE A 16 8.16 9.99 -27.15
N PRO A 17 9.24 10.77 -27.42
CA PRO A 17 9.94 10.64 -28.70
C PRO A 17 10.77 9.34 -28.83
N VAL A 18 10.91 8.55 -27.76
CA VAL A 18 11.70 7.29 -27.77
C VAL A 18 10.85 6.05 -28.15
N TYR A 19 9.54 6.20 -28.39
CA TYR A 19 8.58 5.07 -28.46
C TYR A 19 8.10 4.65 -29.85
N SER A 20 8.64 5.20 -30.93
CA SER A 20 8.28 4.76 -32.27
C SER A 20 9.25 3.70 -32.78
N GLN A 21 9.02 2.42 -32.44
CA GLN A 21 9.41 1.29 -33.28
C GLN A 21 8.79 -0.05 -32.85
N GLU A 22 8.21 -0.72 -33.85
CA GLU A 22 7.85 -2.13 -34.00
C GLU A 22 6.85 -2.80 -33.03
N MET A 23 5.59 -2.90 -33.49
CA MET A 23 4.66 -3.94 -33.06
C MET A 23 4.98 -5.26 -33.76
N SER A 24 5.81 -6.11 -33.15
CA SER A 24 5.95 -7.50 -33.60
C SER A 24 4.72 -8.33 -33.17
N LYS A 25 4.31 -9.28 -34.03
CA LYS A 25 3.20 -10.22 -33.80
C LYS A 25 3.51 -11.12 -32.58
N ARG A 26 3.00 -10.74 -31.39
CA ARG A 26 3.13 -11.55 -30.17
C ARG A 26 2.05 -12.62 -30.09
N GLN A 27 2.47 -13.87 -29.84
CA GLN A 27 1.61 -15.06 -29.77
C GLN A 27 0.85 -15.21 -28.43
N PHE A 28 1.23 -14.45 -27.39
CA PHE A 28 0.59 -14.46 -26.07
C PHE A 28 0.48 -13.04 -25.51
N PRO A 29 -0.55 -12.75 -24.68
CA PRO A 29 -0.74 -11.43 -24.11
C PRO A 29 0.38 -11.09 -23.10
N PRO A 30 0.89 -9.84 -23.10
CA PRO A 30 1.99 -9.41 -22.25
C PRO A 30 1.53 -9.11 -20.82
N LEU A 31 1.07 -10.16 -20.13
CA LEU A 31 0.52 -10.11 -18.78
C LEU A 31 1.58 -10.48 -17.74
N GLU A 32 1.56 -9.81 -16.59
CA GLU A 32 2.33 -10.15 -15.39
C GLU A 32 1.38 -10.36 -14.23
N PHE A 33 1.49 -11.49 -13.53
CA PHE A 33 0.81 -11.72 -12.26
C PHE A 33 1.84 -12.01 -11.17
N TYR A 34 1.57 -11.55 -9.96
CA TYR A 34 2.41 -11.86 -8.81
C TYR A 34 1.60 -11.89 -7.52
N PHE A 35 2.06 -12.72 -6.59
CA PHE A 35 1.75 -12.66 -5.17
C PHE A 35 2.90 -11.97 -4.45
N SER A 36 2.59 -11.29 -3.35
CA SER A 36 3.60 -10.63 -2.53
C SER A 36 3.49 -11.05 -1.09
N ALA A 37 4.63 -11.22 -0.43
CA ALA A 37 4.73 -11.37 1.02
C ALA A 37 5.89 -10.51 1.54
N GLY A 38 5.71 -9.84 2.68
CA GLY A 38 6.77 -9.03 3.25
C GLY A 38 6.31 -8.23 4.46
N GLY A 39 6.92 -7.07 4.67
CA GLY A 39 6.66 -6.19 5.81
C GLY A 39 6.20 -4.81 5.37
N GLU A 40 5.39 -4.19 6.22
CA GLU A 40 4.92 -2.82 6.08
C GLU A 40 5.15 -2.07 7.41
N TYR A 41 5.59 -0.83 7.31
CA TYR A 41 5.72 0.09 8.43
C TYR A 41 4.76 1.27 8.21
N ASN A 42 3.80 1.45 9.12
CA ASN A 42 2.86 2.56 9.18
C ASN A 42 3.13 3.39 10.44
N ASN A 43 3.17 4.71 10.34
CA ASN A 43 3.35 5.58 11.50
C ASN A 43 2.16 6.54 11.67
N PRO A 44 1.11 6.14 12.39
CA PRO A 44 0.00 7.03 12.74
C PRO A 44 0.42 7.90 13.94
N GLY A 45 1.14 8.97 13.65
CA GLY A 45 1.83 9.80 14.64
C GLY A 45 0.87 10.50 15.60
N ASN A 46 -0.14 11.18 15.05
CA ASN A 46 -1.07 11.97 15.86
C ASN A 46 -2.02 11.08 16.66
N LEU A 47 -2.42 9.93 16.10
CA LEU A 47 -3.13 8.91 16.87
C LEU A 47 -2.29 8.42 18.05
N ASN A 48 -1.04 8.02 17.82
CA ASN A 48 -0.17 7.48 18.87
C ASN A 48 0.18 8.51 19.95
N GLU A 49 0.27 9.78 19.59
CA GLU A 49 0.38 10.88 20.56
C GLU A 49 -0.88 10.99 21.42
N ARG A 50 -2.07 10.97 20.79
CA ARG A 50 -3.34 11.04 21.51
C ARG A 50 -3.57 9.84 22.43
N LEU A 51 -3.25 8.63 21.97
CA LEU A 51 -3.34 7.41 22.78
C LEU A 51 -2.39 7.48 23.98
N GLY A 52 -1.15 7.90 23.75
CA GLY A 52 -0.17 8.09 24.83
C GLY A 52 -0.61 9.12 25.88
N ALA A 53 -1.23 10.22 25.45
CA ALA A 53 -1.77 11.23 26.37
C ALA A 53 -2.96 10.70 27.21
N LEU A 54 -3.66 9.67 26.73
CA LEU A 54 -4.75 9.01 27.43
C LEU A 54 -4.28 7.80 28.27
N GLY A 55 -2.98 7.51 28.30
CA GLY A 55 -2.43 6.33 28.97
C GLY A 55 -2.82 5.01 28.29
N VAL A 56 -3.22 5.05 27.01
CA VAL A 56 -3.57 3.87 26.20
C VAL A 56 -2.37 3.45 25.38
N ASP A 57 -2.22 2.14 25.16
CA ASP A 57 -1.20 1.59 24.28
C ASP A 57 -1.25 2.18 22.88
N LYS A 58 -0.07 2.29 22.28
CA LYS A 58 0.09 2.84 20.93
C LYS A 58 -0.34 1.81 19.88
N ALA A 59 -0.87 2.30 18.76
CA ALA A 59 -1.06 1.51 17.56
C ALA A 59 0.30 1.00 17.06
N ASP A 60 0.38 -0.30 16.83
CA ASP A 60 1.54 -0.95 16.23
C ASP A 60 1.93 -0.31 14.90
N LYS A 61 3.23 -0.19 14.70
CA LYS A 61 3.78 0.45 13.51
C LYS A 61 4.24 -0.54 12.46
N PHE A 62 4.59 -1.76 12.85
CA PHE A 62 5.07 -2.78 11.93
C PHE A 62 4.01 -3.85 11.75
N GLY A 63 3.88 -4.35 10.52
CA GLY A 63 3.02 -5.50 10.23
C GLY A 63 3.50 -6.30 9.04
N MET A 64 3.08 -7.54 9.00
CA MET A 64 3.37 -8.43 7.88
C MET A 64 2.31 -8.29 6.83
N ALA A 65 2.76 -8.13 5.58
CA ALA A 65 1.94 -7.78 4.44
C ALA A 65 1.89 -8.92 3.44
N GLY A 66 0.69 -9.26 3.00
CA GLY A 66 0.41 -10.12 1.86
C GLY A 66 -0.24 -9.30 0.74
N GLY A 67 -0.15 -9.74 -0.51
CA GLY A 67 -0.78 -9.03 -1.61
C GLY A 67 -0.76 -9.76 -2.93
N PHE A 68 -1.39 -9.14 -3.91
CA PHE A 68 -1.52 -9.63 -5.27
C PHE A 68 -1.40 -8.46 -6.24
N GLY A 69 -0.85 -8.73 -7.42
CA GLY A 69 -0.85 -7.77 -8.50
C GLY A 69 -1.03 -8.42 -9.85
N LEU A 70 -1.70 -7.68 -10.73
CA LEU A 70 -1.89 -7.98 -12.13
C LEU A 70 -1.41 -6.79 -12.95
N SER A 71 -0.75 -7.03 -14.07
CA SER A 71 -0.34 -5.95 -14.96
C SER A 71 -0.29 -6.39 -16.41
N TYR A 72 -0.38 -5.40 -17.29
CA TYR A 72 -0.35 -5.53 -18.72
C TYR A 72 0.69 -4.58 -19.29
N ARG A 73 1.58 -5.09 -20.15
CA ARG A 73 2.63 -4.29 -20.76
C ARG A 73 2.25 -3.84 -22.18
N ILE A 74 2.36 -2.54 -22.41
CA ILE A 74 2.29 -1.91 -23.72
C ILE A 74 3.67 -1.32 -24.01
N GLN A 75 4.43 -1.96 -24.90
CA GLN A 75 5.83 -1.58 -25.20
C GLN A 75 6.70 -1.50 -23.93
N HIS A 76 7.18 -0.31 -23.56
CA HIS A 76 7.97 -0.11 -22.32
C HIS A 76 7.13 0.41 -21.14
N VAL A 77 5.83 0.60 -21.32
CA VAL A 77 4.90 1.01 -20.25
C VAL A 77 4.16 -0.21 -19.73
N ILE A 78 4.04 -0.32 -18.42
CA ILE A 78 3.30 -1.36 -17.73
C ILE A 78 2.18 -0.68 -16.94
N LEU A 79 0.95 -1.09 -17.22
CA LEU A 79 -0.26 -0.70 -16.50
C LEU A 79 -0.59 -1.83 -15.55
N GLY A 80 -0.79 -1.54 -14.27
CA GLY A 80 -1.10 -2.60 -13.31
C GLY A 80 -2.08 -2.19 -12.24
N LEU A 81 -2.62 -3.21 -11.60
CA LEU A 81 -3.43 -3.16 -10.40
C LEU A 81 -2.69 -3.92 -9.30
N ASN A 82 -2.63 -3.36 -8.10
CA ASN A 82 -2.08 -4.01 -6.93
C ASN A 82 -3.03 -3.92 -5.74
N THR A 83 -3.06 -4.99 -4.95
CA THR A 83 -3.73 -5.06 -3.67
C THR A 83 -2.77 -5.58 -2.62
N SER A 84 -2.89 -5.07 -1.40
CA SER A 84 -2.16 -5.61 -0.25
C SER A 84 -2.97 -5.47 1.03
N ILE A 85 -2.76 -6.41 1.94
CA ILE A 85 -3.29 -6.41 3.29
C ILE A 85 -2.11 -6.63 4.24
N SER A 86 -2.01 -5.85 5.31
CA SER A 86 -1.02 -6.04 6.37
C SER A 86 -1.67 -6.15 7.75
N SER A 87 -1.01 -6.85 8.67
CA SER A 87 -1.46 -7.02 10.07
C SER A 87 -0.26 -6.94 11.01
N SER A 88 -0.39 -6.22 12.12
CA SER A 88 0.70 -6.05 13.10
C SER A 88 0.94 -7.26 14.01
N SER A 89 -0.10 -8.04 14.31
CA SER A 89 0.00 -9.20 15.19
C SER A 89 -0.13 -10.53 14.42
N PHE A 90 0.71 -11.49 14.81
CA PHE A 90 0.57 -12.93 14.54
C PHE A 90 -0.06 -13.69 15.71
N ARG A 91 -0.15 -13.07 16.89
CA ARG A 91 -0.64 -13.67 18.11
C ARG A 91 -2.11 -13.30 18.28
N THR A 92 -2.95 -14.33 18.28
CA THR A 92 -4.40 -14.22 18.48
C THR A 92 -4.79 -13.59 19.83
N GLU A 93 -3.84 -13.51 20.76
CA GLU A 93 -4.02 -13.05 22.13
C GLU A 93 -3.77 -11.54 22.33
N ASP A 94 -3.12 -10.86 21.37
CA ASP A 94 -2.93 -9.41 21.45
C ASP A 94 -4.17 -8.69 20.92
N ASP A 95 -4.95 -8.14 21.85
CA ASP A 95 -6.21 -7.44 21.58
C ASP A 95 -6.02 -6.14 20.77
N ASN A 96 -4.81 -5.57 20.85
CA ASN A 96 -4.40 -4.40 20.09
C ASN A 96 -3.81 -4.85 18.75
N HIS A 97 -4.54 -4.64 17.65
CA HIS A 97 -4.02 -4.96 16.32
C HIS A 97 -4.34 -3.88 15.30
N VAL A 98 -3.36 -3.65 14.43
CA VAL A 98 -3.47 -2.76 13.29
C VAL A 98 -3.56 -3.59 12.02
N LYS A 99 -4.61 -3.37 11.24
CA LYS A 99 -4.79 -3.92 9.90
C LYS A 99 -4.72 -2.81 8.89
N ASN A 100 -3.92 -2.97 7.85
CA ASN A 100 -3.94 -2.07 6.70
C ASN A 100 -4.44 -2.83 5.47
N SER A 101 -5.17 -2.16 4.61
CA SER A 101 -5.50 -2.63 3.27
C SER A 101 -5.21 -1.52 2.27
N TYR A 102 -4.86 -1.92 1.05
CA TYR A 102 -4.62 -1.01 -0.06
C TYR A 102 -5.03 -1.66 -1.36
N ILE A 103 -5.67 -0.87 -2.23
CA ILE A 103 -5.92 -1.21 -3.62
C ILE A 103 -5.54 -0.02 -4.49
N GLY A 104 -4.81 -0.26 -5.58
CA GLY A 104 -4.33 0.82 -6.43
C GLY A 104 -4.07 0.41 -7.86
N PHE A 105 -3.98 1.43 -8.70
CA PHE A 105 -3.49 1.34 -10.07
C PHE A 105 -2.09 1.94 -10.13
N TYR A 106 -1.21 1.36 -10.95
CA TYR A 106 0.14 1.86 -11.12
C TYR A 106 0.59 1.84 -12.59
N LEU A 107 1.51 2.76 -12.88
CA LEU A 107 2.34 2.81 -14.06
C LEU A 107 3.75 2.38 -13.69
N SER A 108 4.38 1.60 -14.57
CA SER A 108 5.75 1.13 -14.39
C SER A 108 6.47 1.04 -15.72
N THR A 109 7.79 0.93 -15.70
CA THR A 109 8.59 0.61 -16.89
C THR A 109 9.62 -0.46 -16.59
N ASN A 110 10.00 -1.25 -17.60
CA ASN A 110 11.12 -2.19 -17.55
C ASN A 110 12.30 -1.71 -18.42
N ALA A 111 12.35 -0.41 -18.75
CA ALA A 111 13.38 0.18 -19.59
C ALA A 111 14.76 0.24 -18.90
N LEU A 112 14.80 0.34 -17.56
CA LEU A 112 16.06 0.38 -16.83
C LEU A 112 16.58 -1.05 -16.63
N ARG A 113 17.67 -1.39 -17.32
CA ARG A 113 18.27 -2.73 -17.30
C ARG A 113 19.77 -2.65 -17.07
N ALA A 114 20.25 -3.55 -16.21
CA ALA A 114 21.66 -3.78 -15.98
C ALA A 114 21.91 -5.30 -16.09
N ASN A 115 22.46 -5.73 -17.22
CA ASN A 115 22.54 -7.15 -17.57
C ASN A 115 21.17 -7.84 -17.49
N ASN A 116 21.06 -8.91 -16.69
CA ASN A 116 19.81 -9.64 -16.47
C ASN A 116 18.93 -9.03 -15.36
N LEU A 117 19.35 -7.94 -14.72
CA LEU A 117 18.55 -7.23 -13.72
C LEU A 117 17.74 -6.12 -14.39
N ILE A 118 16.44 -6.10 -14.12
CA ILE A 118 15.52 -5.04 -14.51
C ILE A 118 15.16 -4.27 -13.23
N ILE A 119 15.34 -2.95 -13.29
CA ILE A 119 14.89 -2.02 -12.26
C ILE A 119 13.61 -1.38 -12.78
N SER A 120 12.51 -1.56 -12.05
CA SER A 120 11.18 -1.19 -12.51
C SER A 120 10.58 -0.14 -11.58
N PRO A 121 10.82 1.16 -11.83
CA PRO A 121 10.21 2.21 -11.05
C PRO A 121 8.71 2.25 -11.32
N GLN A 122 7.95 2.52 -10.26
CA GLN A 122 6.50 2.47 -10.21
C GLN A 122 5.96 3.75 -9.59
N VAL A 123 4.91 4.30 -10.22
CA VAL A 123 4.09 5.36 -9.65
C VAL A 123 2.62 4.97 -9.78
N GLY A 124 1.87 5.09 -8.71
CA GLY A 124 0.49 4.69 -8.66
C GLY A 124 -0.37 5.61 -7.82
N ILE A 125 -1.67 5.40 -7.93
CA ILE A 125 -2.69 6.02 -7.12
C ILE A 125 -3.66 4.93 -6.66
N GLY A 126 -4.07 5.00 -5.42
CA GLY A 126 -5.00 4.03 -4.86
C GLY A 126 -5.69 4.52 -3.62
N TYR A 127 -6.41 3.61 -3.00
CA TYR A 127 -7.15 3.82 -1.77
C TYR A 127 -6.60 2.90 -0.69
N GLY A 128 -6.23 3.48 0.45
CA GLY A 128 -5.77 2.77 1.62
C GLY A 128 -6.72 2.92 2.80
N GLU A 129 -6.77 1.89 3.63
CA GLU A 129 -7.50 1.89 4.89
C GLU A 129 -6.62 1.30 5.99
N THR A 130 -6.54 1.99 7.12
CA THR A 130 -5.94 1.51 8.36
C THR A 130 -7.03 1.36 9.40
N ARG A 131 -7.12 0.17 10.00
CA ARG A 131 -8.00 -0.12 11.13
C ARG A 131 -7.14 -0.48 12.34
N ALA A 132 -7.32 0.23 13.44
CA ALA A 132 -6.68 -0.09 14.70
C ALA A 132 -7.76 -0.49 15.71
N ARG A 133 -7.60 -1.63 16.36
CA ARG A 133 -8.51 -2.09 17.41
C ARG A 133 -7.82 -1.95 18.76
N PHE A 134 -8.58 -1.50 19.75
CA PHE A 134 -8.16 -1.41 21.14
C PHE A 134 -9.18 -2.05 22.04
N VAL A 135 -8.72 -2.76 23.07
CA VAL A 135 -9.56 -3.24 24.17
C VAL A 135 -9.26 -2.42 25.42
N LYS A 136 -10.31 -1.99 26.10
CA LYS A 136 -10.25 -1.28 27.37
C LYS A 136 -10.21 -2.32 28.47
N GLU A 137 -9.07 -2.42 29.15
CA GLU A 137 -8.93 -3.28 30.31
C GLU A 137 -9.57 -2.67 31.56
N GLY A 138 -9.90 -3.51 32.55
CA GLY A 138 -10.43 -3.05 33.85
C GLY A 138 -11.85 -2.48 33.83
N VAL A 139 -12.60 -2.63 32.73
CA VAL A 139 -14.01 -2.24 32.64
C VAL A 139 -14.87 -3.33 33.27
N THR A 140 -15.70 -2.98 34.25
CA THR A 140 -16.68 -3.86 34.88
C THR A 140 -18.10 -3.47 34.48
N GLY A 141 -18.95 -4.44 34.22
CA GLY A 141 -20.36 -4.23 33.86
C GLY A 141 -21.08 -5.55 33.63
N THR A 142 -22.38 -5.48 33.37
CA THR A 142 -23.18 -6.64 32.96
C THR A 142 -22.97 -6.95 31.47
N PHE A 143 -23.32 -8.17 31.05
CA PHE A 143 -23.28 -8.55 29.64
C PHE A 143 -24.10 -7.60 28.75
N ASP A 144 -25.30 -7.23 29.21
CA ASP A 144 -26.20 -6.34 28.47
C ASP A 144 -25.63 -4.91 28.35
N GLU A 145 -24.95 -4.42 29.39
CA GLU A 145 -24.25 -3.12 29.34
C GLU A 145 -23.12 -3.12 28.30
N PHE A 146 -22.34 -4.20 28.19
CA PHE A 146 -21.29 -4.30 27.17
C PHE A 146 -21.83 -4.33 25.74
N LEU A 147 -23.05 -4.85 25.53
CA LEU A 147 -23.69 -4.87 24.21
C LEU A 147 -24.40 -3.55 23.85
N THR A 148 -24.85 -2.78 24.84
CA THR A 148 -25.76 -1.66 24.61
C THR A 148 -25.17 -0.28 24.91
N THR A 149 -24.36 -0.14 25.95
CA THR A 149 -23.95 1.19 26.47
C THR A 149 -22.46 1.36 26.65
N THR A 150 -21.75 0.34 27.14
CA THR A 150 -20.35 0.43 27.55
C THR A 150 -19.50 -0.58 26.80
N SER A 151 -19.16 -0.29 25.54
CA SER A 151 -18.24 -1.16 24.80
C SER A 151 -16.84 -1.14 25.43
N ASN A 152 -16.30 -2.32 25.71
CA ASN A 152 -14.90 -2.53 26.09
C ASN A 152 -13.96 -2.52 24.87
N ARG A 153 -14.48 -2.36 23.65
CA ARG A 153 -13.68 -2.38 22.43
C ARG A 153 -13.93 -1.14 21.59
N VAL A 154 -12.86 -0.58 21.05
CA VAL A 154 -12.90 0.56 20.13
C VAL A 154 -12.19 0.16 18.84
N GLN A 155 -12.84 0.39 17.70
CA GLN A 155 -12.23 0.24 16.39
C GLN A 155 -12.07 1.62 15.76
N LEU A 156 -10.83 2.02 15.56
CA LEU A 156 -10.45 3.25 14.90
C LEU A 156 -10.17 2.98 13.42
N GLU A 157 -10.64 3.87 12.55
CA GLU A 157 -10.50 3.74 11.10
C GLU A 157 -9.95 5.04 10.49
N ASN A 158 -8.94 4.92 9.65
CA ASN A 158 -8.42 6.01 8.83
C ASN A 158 -8.34 5.53 7.38
N LYS A 159 -8.99 6.25 6.46
CA LYS A 159 -9.10 5.82 5.06
C LYS A 159 -8.96 6.99 4.11
N GLY A 160 -8.28 6.78 3.00
CA GLY A 160 -8.02 7.86 2.05
C GLY A 160 -7.25 7.42 0.82
N GLU A 161 -7.18 8.35 -0.12
CA GLU A 161 -6.43 8.21 -1.34
C GLU A 161 -4.94 8.41 -1.07
N ALA A 162 -4.09 7.61 -1.73
CA ALA A 162 -2.65 7.67 -1.59
C ALA A 162 -1.94 7.51 -2.94
N LEU A 163 -0.83 8.22 -3.10
CA LEU A 163 0.17 7.94 -4.13
C LEU A 163 1.05 6.79 -3.67
N ASP A 164 1.33 5.85 -4.55
CA ASP A 164 2.21 4.71 -4.31
C ASP A 164 3.47 4.85 -5.18
N PHE A 165 4.62 5.01 -4.56
CA PHE A 165 5.91 5.06 -5.24
C PHE A 165 6.67 3.79 -4.91
N GLY A 166 7.15 3.08 -5.93
CA GLY A 166 7.85 1.82 -5.70
C GLY A 166 8.96 1.58 -6.71
N ILE A 167 9.84 0.65 -6.37
CA ILE A 167 10.84 0.10 -7.29
C ILE A 167 10.77 -1.41 -7.15
N ALA A 168 10.42 -2.09 -8.23
CA ALA A 168 10.47 -3.54 -8.31
C ALA A 168 11.75 -3.99 -9.01
N PHE A 169 12.39 -5.00 -8.46
CA PHE A 169 13.58 -5.63 -9.03
C PHE A 169 13.19 -6.95 -9.65
N LYS A 170 13.48 -7.11 -10.94
CA LYS A 170 13.10 -8.30 -11.72
C LYS A 170 14.34 -8.90 -12.37
N LYS A 171 14.36 -10.23 -12.53
CA LYS A 171 15.43 -10.94 -13.24
C LYS A 171 14.93 -11.40 -14.59
N ALA A 172 15.49 -10.86 -15.66
CA ALA A 172 15.25 -11.32 -17.03
C ALA A 172 15.82 -12.74 -17.21
N LYS A 173 15.06 -13.59 -17.90
CA LYS A 173 15.54 -14.90 -18.34
C LYS A 173 16.27 -14.72 -19.67
N PRO A 174 17.51 -15.22 -19.82
CA PRO A 174 18.26 -15.11 -21.06
C PRO A 174 17.47 -15.62 -22.26
N ASN A 175 17.57 -14.93 -23.40
CA ASN A 175 16.97 -15.31 -24.68
C ASN A 175 15.43 -15.46 -24.64
N THR A 176 14.76 -14.81 -23.70
CA THR A 176 13.29 -14.81 -23.61
C THR A 176 12.78 -13.45 -23.11
N ASP A 177 11.52 -13.13 -23.40
CA ASP A 177 10.85 -11.95 -22.83
C ASP A 177 10.41 -12.14 -21.37
N PHE A 178 10.61 -13.32 -20.80
CA PHE A 178 10.18 -13.64 -19.45
C PHE A 178 11.11 -13.03 -18.41
N TYR A 179 10.53 -12.61 -17.28
CA TYR A 179 11.27 -12.24 -16.09
C TYR A 179 10.55 -12.76 -14.84
N LYS A 180 11.37 -13.02 -13.83
CA LYS A 180 10.92 -13.32 -12.47
C LYS A 180 11.00 -12.04 -11.66
N THR A 181 9.90 -11.60 -11.11
CA THR A 181 9.91 -10.49 -10.14
C THR A 181 10.49 -11.01 -8.83
N LEU A 182 11.47 -10.31 -8.25
CA LEU A 182 12.20 -10.79 -7.07
C LEU A 182 11.65 -10.14 -5.79
N PHE A 183 11.71 -8.82 -5.75
CA PHE A 183 11.22 -8.04 -4.62
C PHE A 183 10.85 -6.63 -5.07
N LYS A 184 10.09 -5.94 -4.23
CA LYS A 184 9.67 -4.56 -4.40
C LYS A 184 9.83 -3.83 -3.09
N ILE A 185 10.32 -2.60 -3.16
CA ILE A 185 10.29 -1.65 -2.06
C ILE A 185 9.45 -0.46 -2.49
N GLY A 186 8.81 0.21 -1.54
CA GLY A 186 8.05 1.41 -1.86
C GLY A 186 7.53 2.16 -0.67
N TYR A 187 6.86 3.26 -0.98
CA TYR A 187 6.31 4.20 -0.03
C TYR A 187 4.96 4.72 -0.52
N ARG A 188 3.96 4.66 0.35
CA ARG A 188 2.65 5.25 0.11
C ARG A 188 2.53 6.57 0.86
N HIS A 189 2.04 7.58 0.15
CA HIS A 189 1.81 8.91 0.68
C HIS A 189 0.35 9.32 0.46
N GLY A 190 -0.39 9.48 1.56
CA GLY A 190 -1.77 9.97 1.52
C GLY A 190 -1.87 11.37 0.91
N LEU A 191 -2.87 11.58 0.05
CA LEU A 191 -3.08 12.87 -0.61
C LEU A 191 -3.55 13.96 0.36
N LYS A 192 -4.26 13.56 1.41
CA LYS A 192 -4.82 14.45 2.44
C LYS A 192 -4.71 13.80 3.80
N GLU A 193 -4.67 14.64 4.83
CA GLU A 193 -4.95 14.20 6.20
C GLU A 193 -6.44 13.89 6.34
N LYS A 194 -6.72 12.88 7.15
CA LYS A 194 -8.07 12.39 7.42
C LYS A 194 -8.20 12.19 8.93
N GLU A 195 -9.34 12.62 9.47
CA GLU A 195 -9.70 12.32 10.85
C GLU A 195 -9.87 10.82 11.04
N TRP A 196 -9.43 10.31 12.18
CA TRP A 196 -9.77 8.97 12.62
C TRP A 196 -11.26 8.89 12.97
N LYS A 197 -11.89 7.79 12.59
CA LYS A 197 -13.30 7.51 12.89
C LYS A 197 -13.42 6.34 13.85
N ILE A 198 -14.48 6.33 14.66
CA ILE A 198 -14.83 5.17 15.49
C ILE A 198 -15.90 4.39 14.75
N THR A 199 -15.59 3.20 14.25
CA THR A 199 -16.56 2.36 13.49
C THR A 199 -17.31 3.18 12.43
N SER A 200 -16.56 3.89 11.58
CA SER A 200 -17.07 4.83 10.57
C SER A 200 -17.89 6.05 11.06
N ALA A 201 -18.11 6.22 12.36
CA ALA A 201 -18.69 7.43 12.94
C ALA A 201 -17.63 8.52 13.12
N SER A 202 -17.98 9.76 12.75
CA SER A 202 -17.18 10.93 13.08
C SER A 202 -17.34 11.26 14.56
N VAL A 203 -16.24 11.59 15.24
CA VAL A 203 -16.25 11.95 16.66
C VAL A 203 -15.51 13.26 16.86
N THR A 204 -16.02 14.09 17.77
CA THR A 204 -15.39 15.37 18.10
C THR A 204 -14.02 15.16 18.72
N GLY A 205 -13.02 15.91 18.25
CA GLY A 205 -11.65 15.84 18.78
C GLY A 205 -10.87 14.60 18.36
N ALA A 206 -11.28 13.91 17.29
CA ALA A 206 -10.48 12.86 16.68
C ALA A 206 -9.13 13.42 16.19
N PRO A 207 -8.01 12.69 16.39
CA PRO A 207 -6.75 13.06 15.76
C PRO A 207 -6.88 12.91 14.23
N THR A 208 -6.08 13.68 13.50
CA THR A 208 -5.94 13.56 12.04
C THR A 208 -4.62 12.89 11.71
N ASP A 209 -4.61 11.92 10.81
CA ASP A 209 -3.36 11.37 10.29
C ASP A 209 -3.41 11.31 8.76
N ARG A 210 -2.22 11.19 8.18
CA ARG A 210 -2.03 10.92 6.75
C ARG A 210 -1.46 9.52 6.61
N ILE A 211 -1.94 8.80 5.60
CA ILE A 211 -1.35 7.52 5.18
C ILE A 211 0.14 7.73 4.88
N ARG A 212 1.00 7.00 5.59
CA ARG A 212 2.47 7.00 5.44
C ARG A 212 2.97 5.59 5.68
N ASN A 213 3.14 4.84 4.61
CA ASN A 213 3.45 3.41 4.70
C ASN A 213 4.69 3.11 3.88
N PHE A 214 5.77 2.71 4.55
CA PHE A 214 6.92 2.10 3.88
C PHE A 214 6.70 0.60 3.78
N TYR A 215 7.03 -0.02 2.65
CA TYR A 215 6.87 -1.47 2.50
C TYR A 215 8.03 -2.12 1.76
N VAL A 216 8.28 -3.37 2.12
CA VAL A 216 9.21 -4.28 1.46
C VAL A 216 8.48 -5.58 1.21
N GLN A 217 8.49 -6.05 -0.03
CA GLN A 217 7.71 -7.20 -0.48
C GLN A 217 8.59 -8.13 -1.32
N LEU A 218 8.68 -9.39 -0.94
CA LEU A 218 9.11 -10.46 -1.83
C LEU A 218 7.98 -10.77 -2.80
N LEU A 219 8.32 -10.90 -4.08
CA LEU A 219 7.35 -11.10 -5.13
C LEU A 219 7.51 -12.51 -5.72
N PHE A 220 6.40 -13.24 -5.80
CA PHE A 220 6.32 -14.59 -6.34
C PHE A 220 5.39 -14.55 -7.54
N GLY A 221 5.97 -14.59 -8.73
CA GLY A 221 5.20 -14.46 -9.96
C GLY A 221 6.08 -14.45 -11.19
N PHE A 222 5.42 -14.49 -12.32
CA PHE A 222 6.05 -14.48 -13.63
C PHE A 222 5.32 -13.49 -14.51
N GLY A 223 6.07 -12.84 -15.39
CA GLY A 223 5.52 -11.97 -16.41
C GLY A 223 6.32 -12.06 -17.70
N ARG A 224 5.73 -11.57 -18.79
CA ARG A 224 6.34 -11.52 -20.12
C ARG A 224 6.15 -10.15 -20.75
#